data_AF-A0A9D6Q1P1-F1
#
_entry.id   AF-A0A9D6Q1P1-F1
#
_cell.length_a   1.000
_cell.length_b   1.000
_cell.length_c   1.000
_cell.angle_alpha   90.00
_cell.angle_beta   90.00
_cell.angle_gamma   90.00
#
_symmetry.space_group_name_H-M   'P 1'
#
loop_
_entity.id
_entity.type
_entity.pdbx_description
1 polymer ?
#
loop_
_entity_poly.entity_id
_entity_poly.type
_entity_poly.pdbx_seq_one_letter_code
_entity_poly.pdbx_strand_id
1 'polypeptide(L)'
;MGFDVMGHEPKTEKGEYFRNNVWWWRPLWGYVAKHCQDILTEKQIKGGCFNDGILIPGRKARAIGLRLRFLIDQKEVKKFENEYKKALDAIPDETCDLCYGTGRRDDEHVKGECNGCEGKGKKRPWSCSYPFNEENVREFADFAIESGGFRIC
;
A
#
# COMPACT_ATOMS: atom_id res chain seq x y z
N MET A 1 -0.80 8.42 9.16
CA MET A 1 -1.91 8.70 8.22
C MET A 1 -2.20 7.42 7.43
N GLY A 2 -3.47 7.11 7.17
CA GLY A 2 -3.91 5.85 6.56
C GLY A 2 -5.21 6.02 5.79
N PHE A 3 -5.70 4.92 5.25
CA PHE A 3 -6.92 4.83 4.46
C PHE A 3 -7.93 3.98 5.23
N ASP A 4 -9.08 4.60 5.49
CA ASP A 4 -10.25 3.95 6.05
C ASP A 4 -11.16 3.54 4.89
N VAL A 5 -11.48 2.26 4.78
CA VAL A 5 -12.33 1.76 3.69
C VAL A 5 -13.60 1.21 4.29
N MET A 6 -14.69 1.95 4.10
CA MET A 6 -15.99 1.65 4.68
C MET A 6 -16.85 0.89 3.68
N GLY A 7 -17.41 -0.24 4.11
CA GLY A 7 -18.42 -0.97 3.35
C GLY A 7 -19.68 -0.13 3.10
N HIS A 8 -20.38 -0.43 2.02
CA HIS A 8 -21.63 0.21 1.63
C HIS A 8 -22.69 -0.87 1.45
N GLU A 9 -23.57 -0.99 2.46
CA GLU A 9 -24.51 -2.11 2.60
C GLU A 9 -23.78 -3.47 2.71
N PRO A 10 -22.89 -3.63 3.72
CA PRO A 10 -22.11 -4.84 3.90
C PRO A 10 -23.01 -6.04 4.18
N LYS A 11 -22.65 -7.19 3.62
CA LYS A 11 -23.38 -8.45 3.77
C LYS A 11 -23.01 -9.20 5.04
N THR A 12 -21.79 -8.97 5.52
CA THR A 12 -21.22 -9.58 6.71
C THR A 12 -20.29 -8.58 7.40
N GLU A 13 -19.92 -8.86 8.64
CA GLU A 13 -18.95 -8.05 9.41
C GLU A 13 -17.63 -7.82 8.66
N LYS A 14 -17.19 -8.82 7.88
CA LYS A 14 -15.96 -8.70 7.06
C LYS A 14 -16.05 -7.61 6.00
N GLY A 15 -17.24 -7.29 5.53
CA GLY A 15 -17.49 -6.25 4.54
C GLY A 15 -17.63 -4.86 5.14
N GLU A 16 -17.74 -4.71 6.46
CA GLU A 16 -18.05 -3.43 7.10
C GLU A 16 -16.88 -2.45 7.02
N TYR A 17 -15.66 -2.94 7.22
CA TYR A 17 -14.50 -2.09 7.37
C TYR A 17 -13.19 -2.79 7.01
N PHE A 18 -12.33 -2.05 6.32
CA PHE A 18 -10.95 -2.40 6.06
C PHE A 18 -10.06 -1.18 6.29
N ARG A 19 -8.87 -1.38 6.85
CA ARG A 19 -7.92 -0.29 7.07
C ARG A 19 -6.52 -0.70 6.68
N ASN A 20 -5.83 0.23 6.04
CA ASN A 20 -4.39 0.18 5.89
C ASN A 20 -3.77 1.53 6.19
N ASN A 21 -2.58 1.56 6.79
CA ASN A 21 -1.80 2.79 6.80
C ASN A 21 -1.29 3.11 5.38
N VAL A 22 -0.84 4.35 5.13
CA VAL A 22 -0.46 4.80 3.79
C VAL A 22 0.66 3.95 3.14
N TRP A 23 1.53 3.35 3.95
CA TRP A 23 2.65 2.52 3.48
C TRP A 23 2.20 1.21 2.86
N TRP A 24 1.16 0.60 3.42
CA TRP A 24 0.56 -0.64 2.91
C TRP A 24 -0.52 -0.37 1.87
N TRP A 25 -1.25 0.74 2.01
CA TRP A 25 -2.34 1.08 1.08
C TRP A 25 -1.83 1.36 -0.32
N ARG A 26 -0.75 2.15 -0.48
CA ARG A 26 -0.29 2.54 -1.82
C ARG A 26 0.11 1.34 -2.69
N PRO A 27 0.91 0.36 -2.22
CA PRO A 27 1.20 -0.84 -2.99
C PRO A 27 -0.02 -1.72 -3.25
N LEU A 28 -0.89 -1.90 -2.24
CA LEU A 28 -2.13 -2.66 -2.39
C LEU A 28 -3.03 -2.06 -3.48
N TRP A 29 -3.35 -0.76 -3.38
CA TRP A 29 -4.20 -0.09 -4.34
C TRP A 29 -3.56 -0.02 -5.74
N GLY A 30 -2.25 0.19 -5.81
CA GLY A 30 -1.51 0.13 -7.08
C GLY A 30 -1.65 -1.22 -7.78
N TYR A 31 -1.58 -2.32 -7.02
CA TYR A 31 -1.82 -3.67 -7.55
C TYR A 31 -3.26 -3.87 -8.02
N VAL A 32 -4.25 -3.43 -7.21
CA VAL A 32 -5.67 -3.46 -7.59
C VAL A 32 -5.91 -2.69 -8.88
N ALA A 33 -5.43 -1.44 -8.98
CA ALA A 33 -5.58 -0.59 -10.16
C ALA A 33 -4.98 -1.25 -11.41
N LYS A 34 -3.78 -1.84 -11.30
CA LYS A 34 -3.12 -2.54 -12.41
C LYS A 34 -3.91 -3.75 -12.91
N HIS A 35 -4.44 -4.56 -12.00
CA HIS A 35 -5.07 -5.85 -12.33
C HIS A 35 -6.59 -5.78 -12.53
N CYS A 36 -7.20 -4.63 -12.23
CA CYS A 36 -8.64 -4.40 -12.33
C CYS A 36 -8.99 -3.15 -13.17
N GLN A 37 -8.10 -2.72 -14.08
CA GLN A 37 -8.36 -1.57 -14.98
C GLN A 37 -9.57 -1.78 -15.91
N ASP A 38 -9.93 -3.04 -16.19
CA ASP A 38 -11.13 -3.43 -16.94
C ASP A 38 -12.42 -3.30 -16.09
N ILE A 39 -12.28 -3.22 -14.77
CA ILE A 39 -13.38 -3.12 -13.80
C ILE A 39 -13.55 -1.67 -13.32
N LEU A 40 -12.45 -0.99 -13.02
CA LEU A 40 -12.41 0.37 -12.48
C LEU A 40 -12.42 1.43 -13.59
N THR A 41 -13.02 2.59 -13.33
CA THR A 41 -12.82 3.76 -14.21
C THR A 41 -11.53 4.49 -13.84
N GLU A 42 -11.01 5.33 -14.74
CA GLU A 42 -9.87 6.20 -14.41
C GLU A 42 -10.12 7.07 -13.17
N LYS A 43 -11.34 7.59 -13.01
CA LYS A 43 -11.71 8.39 -11.83
C LYS A 43 -11.57 7.55 -10.55
N GLN A 44 -11.99 6.29 -10.58
CA GLN A 44 -11.89 5.40 -9.42
C GLN A 44 -10.44 5.03 -9.13
N ILE A 45 -9.64 4.72 -10.16
CA ILE A 45 -8.21 4.44 -10.02
C ILE A 45 -7.49 5.62 -9.37
N LYS A 46 -7.70 6.84 -9.89
CA LYS A 46 -7.11 8.07 -9.36
C LYS A 46 -7.64 8.38 -7.96
N GLY A 47 -8.94 8.24 -7.74
CA GLY A 47 -9.60 8.52 -6.47
C GLY A 47 -9.10 7.65 -5.33
N GLY A 48 -8.81 6.37 -5.57
CA GLY A 48 -8.31 5.49 -4.50
C GLY A 48 -6.91 5.82 -4.00
N CYS A 49 -6.24 6.82 -4.58
CA CYS A 49 -5.02 7.40 -4.03
C CYS A 49 -5.28 8.49 -2.97
N PHE A 50 -6.55 8.82 -2.70
CA PHE A 50 -6.97 9.89 -1.81
C PHE A 50 -8.07 9.44 -0.84
N ASN A 51 -8.17 10.15 0.28
CA ASN A 51 -9.20 10.00 1.32
C ASN A 51 -10.40 10.93 1.03
N ASP A 52 -10.91 10.90 -0.20
CA ASP A 52 -11.91 11.85 -0.70
C ASP A 52 -13.33 11.26 -0.81
N GLY A 53 -13.52 10.04 -0.30
CA GLY A 53 -14.82 9.37 -0.27
C GLY A 53 -15.22 8.72 -1.59
N ILE A 54 -14.27 8.45 -2.50
CA ILE A 54 -14.56 7.79 -3.77
C ILE A 54 -15.31 6.47 -3.57
N LEU A 55 -16.43 6.30 -4.29
CA LEU A 55 -17.28 5.10 -4.21
C LEU A 55 -16.90 4.07 -5.28
N ILE A 56 -16.71 2.83 -4.83
CA ILE A 56 -16.67 1.64 -5.67
C ILE A 56 -18.00 0.87 -5.50
N PRO A 57 -18.89 0.85 -6.52
CA PRO A 57 -20.18 0.19 -6.41
C PRO A 57 -20.07 -1.32 -6.21
N GLY A 58 -21.06 -1.95 -5.55
CA GLY A 58 -21.03 -3.36 -5.16
C GLY A 58 -20.70 -4.37 -6.25
N ARG A 59 -21.21 -4.17 -7.48
CA ARG A 59 -20.85 -5.04 -8.62
C ARG A 59 -19.35 -5.00 -8.92
N LYS A 60 -18.74 -3.82 -8.86
CA LYS A 60 -17.30 -3.63 -9.07
C LYS A 60 -16.49 -4.12 -7.89
N ALA A 61 -16.90 -3.81 -6.66
CA ALA A 61 -16.24 -4.27 -5.43
C ALA A 61 -16.14 -5.80 -5.41
N ARG A 62 -17.26 -6.48 -5.67
CA ARG A 62 -17.28 -7.94 -5.76
C ARG A 62 -16.40 -8.47 -6.89
N ALA A 63 -16.42 -7.84 -8.07
CA ALA A 63 -15.57 -8.25 -9.19
C ALA A 63 -14.07 -8.11 -8.88
N ILE A 64 -13.68 -7.02 -8.19
CA ILE A 64 -12.30 -6.81 -7.71
C ILE A 64 -11.90 -7.93 -6.75
N GLY A 65 -12.70 -8.17 -5.71
CA GLY A 65 -12.35 -9.19 -4.71
C GLY A 65 -12.26 -10.60 -5.30
N LEU A 66 -13.15 -10.97 -6.23
CA LEU A 66 -13.05 -12.24 -6.96
C LEU A 66 -11.81 -12.30 -7.87
N ARG A 67 -11.45 -11.21 -8.56
CA ARG A 67 -10.24 -11.14 -9.38
C ARG A 67 -8.98 -11.32 -8.53
N LEU A 68 -8.92 -10.69 -7.35
CA LEU A 68 -7.81 -10.86 -6.42
C LEU A 68 -7.73 -12.29 -5.88
N ARG A 69 -8.85 -12.89 -5.49
CA ARG A 69 -8.91 -14.31 -5.08
C ARG A 69 -8.38 -15.24 -6.18
N PHE A 70 -8.80 -15.03 -7.42
CA PHE A 70 -8.29 -15.78 -8.56
C PHE A 70 -6.76 -15.63 -8.71
N LEU A 71 -6.23 -14.40 -8.62
CA LEU A 71 -4.78 -14.16 -8.72
C LEU A 71 -3.98 -14.79 -7.56
N ILE A 72 -4.57 -14.83 -6.35
CA ILE A 72 -4.02 -15.54 -5.20
C ILE A 72 -3.95 -17.05 -5.49
N ASP A 73 -5.03 -17.64 -5.99
CA ASP A 73 -5.09 -19.08 -6.30
C ASP A 73 -4.09 -19.47 -7.41
N GLN A 74 -3.86 -18.58 -8.38
CA GLN A 74 -2.82 -18.73 -9.40
C GLN A 74 -1.39 -18.48 -8.89
N LYS A 75 -1.22 -18.12 -7.61
CA LYS A 75 0.06 -17.74 -6.97
C LYS A 75 0.73 -16.50 -7.56
N GLU A 76 0.02 -15.73 -8.38
CA GLU A 76 0.53 -14.50 -9.00
C GLU A 76 0.77 -13.40 -7.95
N VAL A 77 -0.07 -13.31 -6.92
CA VAL A 77 0.13 -12.36 -5.82
C VAL A 77 1.39 -12.70 -5.03
N LYS A 78 1.63 -13.98 -4.72
CA LYS A 78 2.86 -14.41 -4.02
C LYS A 78 4.11 -14.15 -4.85
N LYS A 79 4.04 -14.42 -6.15
CA LYS A 79 5.13 -14.13 -7.08
C LYS A 79 5.44 -12.62 -7.08
N PHE A 80 4.41 -11.78 -7.20
CA PHE A 80 4.58 -10.33 -7.15
C PHE A 80 5.14 -9.86 -5.80
N GLU A 81 4.66 -10.38 -4.66
CA GLU A 81 5.22 -10.07 -3.34
C GLU A 81 6.74 -10.33 -3.28
N ASN A 82 7.17 -11.50 -3.76
CA ASN A 82 8.58 -11.89 -3.74
C ASN A 82 9.44 -11.01 -4.67
N GLU A 83 8.95 -10.73 -5.87
CA GLU A 83 9.63 -9.86 -6.84
C GLU A 83 9.70 -8.42 -6.35
N TYR A 84 8.61 -7.92 -5.78
CA TYR A 84 8.52 -6.58 -5.21
C TYR A 84 9.48 -6.40 -4.04
N LYS A 85 9.54 -7.36 -3.12
CA LYS A 85 10.52 -7.35 -2.02
C LYS A 85 11.97 -7.34 -2.53
N LYS A 86 12.30 -8.21 -3.50
CA LYS A 86 13.62 -8.21 -4.12
C LYS A 86 13.97 -6.88 -4.77
N ALA A 87 13.00 -6.25 -5.45
CA ALA A 87 13.19 -4.93 -6.05
C ALA A 87 13.47 -3.87 -4.98
N LEU A 88 12.72 -3.88 -3.87
CA LEU A 88 12.96 -2.97 -2.75
C LEU A 88 14.33 -3.18 -2.11
N ASP A 89 14.74 -4.43 -1.88
CA ASP A 89 16.05 -4.76 -1.28
C ASP A 89 17.21 -4.34 -2.20
N ALA A 90 17.04 -4.45 -3.52
CA ALA A 90 18.04 -4.10 -4.52
C ALA A 90 18.23 -2.59 -4.74
N ILE A 91 17.31 -1.74 -4.28
CA ILE A 91 17.50 -0.28 -4.32
C ILE A 91 18.75 0.07 -3.50
N PRO A 92 19.71 0.88 -4.01
CA PRO A 92 20.88 1.26 -3.23
C PRO A 92 20.54 2.25 -2.12
N ASP A 93 21.28 2.22 -1.02
CA ASP A 93 21.20 3.26 0.00
C ASP A 93 21.58 4.62 -0.60
N GLU A 94 20.87 5.66 -0.18
CA GLU A 94 21.16 7.04 -0.58
C GLU A 94 22.02 7.73 0.48
N THR A 95 22.77 8.74 0.03
CA THR A 95 23.52 9.62 0.93
C THR A 95 22.56 10.27 1.91
N CYS A 96 22.89 10.25 3.20
CA CYS A 96 22.11 10.93 4.21
C CYS A 96 22.14 12.45 3.98
N ASP A 97 20.97 13.05 3.75
CA ASP A 97 20.77 14.48 3.52
C ASP A 97 21.04 15.33 4.77
N LEU A 98 20.76 14.79 5.97
CA LEU A 98 20.93 15.50 7.24
C LEU A 98 22.40 15.73 7.60
N CYS A 99 23.28 14.79 7.22
CA CYS A 99 24.72 14.87 7.50
C CYS A 99 25.59 14.95 6.24
N TYR A 100 24.96 15.04 5.06
CA TYR A 100 25.63 15.03 3.75
C TYR A 100 26.66 13.90 3.59
N GLY A 101 26.35 12.70 4.09
CA GLY A 101 27.23 11.53 3.97
C GLY A 101 28.29 11.37 5.05
N THR A 102 28.44 12.33 5.97
CA THR A 102 29.51 12.30 6.97
C THR A 102 29.25 11.35 8.13
N GLY A 103 27.99 10.96 8.35
CA GLY A 103 27.57 10.19 9.52
C GLY A 103 27.56 10.99 10.83
N ARG A 104 27.90 12.29 10.80
CA ARG A 104 27.95 13.14 11.99
C ARG A 104 27.22 14.46 11.76
N ARG A 105 26.66 15.01 12.84
CA ARG A 105 26.02 16.33 12.84
C ARG A 105 26.61 17.16 13.96
N ASP A 106 26.72 18.46 13.71
CA ASP A 106 27.08 19.45 14.72
C ASP A 106 26.17 20.67 14.52
N ASP A 107 24.94 20.52 15.02
CA ASP A 107 23.89 21.53 14.98
C ASP A 107 23.23 21.67 16.36
N GLU A 108 22.23 22.54 16.45
CA GLU A 108 21.52 22.82 17.71
C GLU A 108 20.82 21.59 18.30
N HIS A 109 20.39 20.65 17.45
CA HIS A 109 19.64 19.47 17.87
C HIS A 109 20.53 18.25 18.08
N VAL A 110 21.63 18.14 17.32
CA VAL A 110 22.51 16.97 17.33
C VAL A 110 23.97 17.41 17.26
N LYS A 111 24.76 16.97 18.25
CA LYS A 111 26.22 17.11 18.27
C LYS A 111 26.87 15.75 18.46
N GLY A 112 27.36 15.16 17.37
CA GLY A 112 27.93 13.82 17.39
C GLY A 112 27.39 12.94 16.26
N GLU A 113 27.00 11.71 16.58
CA GLU A 113 26.48 10.76 15.61
C GLU A 113 25.16 11.25 15.00
N CYS A 114 25.03 11.17 13.68
CA CYS A 114 23.81 11.60 12.99
C CYS A 114 22.65 10.65 13.31
N ASN A 115 21.63 11.17 14.00
CA ASN A 115 20.42 10.44 14.38
C ASN A 115 19.58 9.94 13.19
N GLY A 116 19.66 10.58 12.02
CA GLY A 116 18.87 10.17 10.85
C GLY A 116 19.46 9.00 10.05
N CYS A 117 20.73 8.66 10.29
CA CYS A 117 21.39 7.53 9.62
C CYS A 117 22.21 6.66 10.57
N GLU A 118 22.13 6.88 11.90
CA GLU A 118 22.86 6.12 12.92
C GLU A 118 24.35 6.01 12.61
N GLY A 119 24.99 7.14 12.27
CA GLY A 119 26.42 7.17 11.98
C GLY A 119 26.87 6.63 10.61
N LYS A 120 25.97 5.98 9.85
CA LYS A 120 26.33 5.29 8.59
C LYS A 120 26.66 6.23 7.42
N GLY A 121 26.23 7.50 7.50
CA GLY A 121 26.29 8.45 6.38
C GLY A 121 25.35 8.11 5.22
N LYS A 122 24.64 6.98 5.30
CA LYS A 122 23.71 6.48 4.29
C LYS A 122 22.42 6.04 4.93
N LYS A 123 21.33 6.08 4.17
CA LYS A 123 19.99 5.70 4.61
C LYS A 123 19.25 4.99 3.50
N ARG A 124 18.29 4.12 3.85
CA ARG A 124 17.41 3.52 2.86
C ARG A 124 16.55 4.60 2.23
N PRO A 125 16.39 4.61 0.89
CA PRO A 125 15.45 5.52 0.24
C PRO A 125 14.04 5.29 0.79
N TRP A 126 13.34 6.39 0.99
CA TRP A 126 12.00 6.38 1.59
C TRP A 126 10.97 5.57 0.77
N SER A 127 11.19 5.43 -0.54
CA SER A 127 10.40 4.55 -1.40
C SER A 127 10.43 3.07 -0.97
N CYS A 128 11.45 2.64 -0.22
CA CYS A 128 11.55 1.29 0.31
C CYS A 128 10.62 1.03 1.50
N SER A 129 9.99 2.07 2.06
CA SER A 129 9.09 1.95 3.20
C SER A 129 7.67 1.47 2.84
N TYR A 130 7.43 1.13 1.58
CA TYR A 130 6.12 0.72 1.05
C TYR A 130 6.08 -0.78 0.77
N PRO A 131 5.87 -1.65 1.77
CA PRO A 131 5.85 -3.10 1.56
C PRO A 131 4.58 -3.58 0.85
N PHE A 132 4.66 -4.77 0.27
CA PHE A 132 3.54 -5.51 -0.31
C PHE A 132 3.47 -6.90 0.31
N ASN A 133 2.27 -7.42 0.57
CA ASN A 133 2.09 -8.74 1.18
C ASN A 133 0.79 -9.39 0.69
N GLU A 134 0.86 -10.69 0.37
CA GLU A 134 -0.29 -11.45 -0.13
C GLU A 134 -1.45 -11.54 0.87
N GLU A 135 -1.19 -11.64 2.17
CA GLU A 135 -2.25 -11.77 3.17
C GLU A 135 -3.07 -10.48 3.27
N ASN A 136 -2.42 -9.32 3.22
CA ASN A 136 -3.10 -8.03 3.13
C ASN A 136 -4.00 -7.93 1.87
N VAL A 137 -3.56 -8.52 0.74
CA VAL A 137 -4.39 -8.59 -0.48
C VAL A 137 -5.58 -9.53 -0.28
N ARG A 138 -5.39 -10.65 0.43
CA ARG A 138 -6.44 -11.62 0.76
C ARG A 138 -7.51 -10.99 1.65
N GLU A 139 -7.11 -10.29 2.71
CA GLU A 139 -8.01 -9.57 3.61
C GLU A 139 -8.83 -8.52 2.84
N PHE A 140 -8.17 -7.73 1.98
CA PHE A 140 -8.87 -6.76 1.14
C PHE A 140 -9.82 -7.41 0.14
N ALA A 141 -9.45 -8.55 -0.44
CA ALA A 141 -10.29 -9.29 -1.38
C ALA A 141 -11.57 -9.78 -0.69
N ASP A 142 -11.45 -10.35 0.51
CA ASP A 142 -12.58 -10.82 1.31
C ASP A 142 -13.50 -9.65 1.70
N PHE A 143 -12.93 -8.53 2.18
CA PHE A 143 -13.68 -7.30 2.42
C PHE A 143 -14.45 -6.85 1.16
N ALA A 144 -13.78 -6.77 0.01
CA ALA A 144 -14.38 -6.27 -1.22
C ALA A 144 -15.56 -7.14 -1.71
N ILE A 145 -15.51 -8.46 -1.52
CA ILE A 145 -16.60 -9.40 -1.86
C ILE A 145 -17.84 -9.15 -0.99
N GLU A 146 -17.61 -8.89 0.30
CA GLU A 146 -18.66 -8.79 1.32
C GLU A 146 -19.18 -7.36 1.54
N SER A 147 -18.48 -6.35 1.01
CA SER A 147 -18.74 -4.93 1.31
C SER A 147 -20.06 -4.36 0.81
N GLY A 148 -20.71 -4.98 -0.18
CA GLY A 148 -21.86 -4.37 -0.90
C GLY A 148 -21.47 -3.19 -1.80
N GLY A 149 -20.18 -2.86 -1.85
CA GLY A 149 -19.63 -1.61 -2.37
C GLY A 149 -18.78 -0.98 -1.27
N PHE A 150 -17.86 -0.07 -1.59
CA PHE A 150 -17.07 0.57 -0.54
C PHE A 150 -16.66 1.99 -0.89
N ARG A 151 -16.42 2.80 0.16
CA ARG A 151 -15.87 4.15 0.08
C ARG A 151 -14.48 4.18 0.68
N ILE A 152 -13.59 4.93 0.05
CA ILE A 152 -12.21 5.14 0.50
C ILE A 152 -12.14 6.54 1.15
N CYS A 153 -11.86 6.58 2.45
CA CYS A 153 -11.97 7.73 3.36
C CYS A 153 -10.67 7.97 4.15
#